data_AF-A0A3N5IIV0-F1
#
_entry.id   AF-A0A3N5IIV0-F1
#
_cell.length_a   1.000
_cell.length_b   1.000
_cell.length_c   1.000
_cell.angle_alpha   90.00
_cell.angle_beta   90.00
_cell.angle_gamma   90.00
#
_symmetry.space_group_name_H-M   'P 1'
#
loop_
_entity.id
_entity.type
_entity.pdbx_description
1 polymer ?
#
loop_
_entity_poly.entity_id
_entity_poly.type
_entity_poly.pdbx_seq_one_letter_code
_entity_poly.pdbx_strand_id
1 'polypeptide(L)'
;MVNALDHGILDSIASLPVPPDLLNKLRIRLETLLPGTSCPATVLDRLGRFVAAARSPTSLLAFFDRDATTLDSLLRLLGTGEKIADRLIADPESFDLIRASGGAATPREVLVDELAAELEALGRCGADQAALASLVRSVVDRERLRIAYAEFVAGVPTAAIAADLTVLAEAVIEAAVQFSLLGLTRRYGWPRTPSGEAGRIAVIGLGPLGSRELG
;
A
#
# COMPACT_ATOMS: atom_id res chain seq x y z
N MET A 1 -15.87 -10.02 -28.77
CA MET A 1 -15.87 -11.48 -28.58
C MET A 1 -14.72 -11.85 -27.66
N VAL A 2 -15.01 -11.96 -26.36
CA VAL A 2 -14.11 -12.41 -25.30
C VAL A 2 -13.96 -13.93 -25.43
N ASN A 3 -13.25 -14.40 -26.47
CA ASN A 3 -13.09 -15.84 -26.75
C ASN A 3 -11.74 -16.40 -26.26
N ALA A 4 -11.09 -15.66 -25.36
CA ALA A 4 -9.83 -16.03 -24.75
C ALA A 4 -9.78 -15.39 -23.35
N LEU A 5 -10.69 -15.79 -22.46
CA LEU A 5 -10.28 -15.94 -21.07
C LEU A 5 -9.14 -16.96 -21.12
N ASP A 6 -7.91 -16.46 -21.09
CA ASP A 6 -6.70 -17.21 -21.38
C ASP A 6 -6.71 -18.50 -20.57
N HIS A 7 -6.97 -19.64 -21.24
CA HIS A 7 -7.27 -20.90 -20.56
C HIS A 7 -6.13 -21.27 -19.60
N GLY A 8 -4.89 -20.88 -19.93
CA GLY A 8 -3.71 -21.11 -19.11
C GLY A 8 -3.74 -20.48 -17.70
N ILE A 9 -4.39 -19.33 -17.49
CA ILE A 9 -4.41 -18.70 -16.16
C ILE A 9 -5.48 -19.34 -15.28
N LEU A 10 -6.68 -19.60 -15.83
CA LEU A 10 -7.70 -20.35 -15.10
C LEU A 10 -7.23 -21.77 -14.81
N ASP A 11 -6.47 -22.39 -15.71
CA ASP A 11 -5.82 -23.69 -15.49
C ASP A 11 -4.73 -23.62 -14.41
N SER A 12 -3.96 -22.52 -14.36
CA SER A 12 -2.98 -22.27 -13.29
C SER A 12 -3.66 -22.11 -11.93
N ILE A 13 -4.76 -21.34 -11.85
CA ILE A 13 -5.56 -21.23 -10.62
C ILE A 13 -6.25 -22.57 -10.31
N ALA A 14 -6.68 -23.35 -11.30
CA ALA A 14 -7.27 -24.67 -11.11
C ALA A 14 -6.27 -25.73 -10.62
N SER A 15 -4.96 -25.50 -10.81
CA SER A 15 -3.91 -26.32 -10.20
C SER A 15 -3.75 -26.08 -8.69
N LEU A 16 -4.29 -24.98 -8.17
CA LEU A 16 -4.32 -24.70 -6.73
C LEU A 16 -5.39 -25.56 -6.04
N PRO A 17 -5.23 -25.87 -4.74
CA PRO A 17 -6.20 -26.67 -3.98
C PRO A 17 -7.47 -25.87 -3.67
N VAL A 18 -8.29 -25.64 -4.70
CA VAL A 18 -9.52 -24.85 -4.67
C VAL A 18 -10.71 -25.72 -5.13
N PRO A 19 -11.87 -25.65 -4.44
CA PRO A 19 -13.10 -26.30 -4.90
C PRO A 19 -13.52 -25.87 -6.32
N PRO A 20 -13.89 -26.79 -7.22
CA PRO A 20 -14.32 -26.48 -8.59
C PRO A 20 -15.51 -25.50 -8.69
N ASP A 21 -16.43 -25.53 -7.73
CA ASP A 21 -17.56 -24.60 -7.67
C ASP A 21 -17.10 -23.14 -7.53
N LEU A 22 -16.13 -22.88 -6.63
CA LEU A 22 -15.59 -21.54 -6.43
C LEU A 22 -14.84 -21.03 -7.67
N LEU A 23 -14.10 -21.91 -8.35
CA LEU A 23 -13.44 -21.58 -9.62
C LEU A 23 -14.44 -21.23 -10.71
N ASN A 24 -15.53 -21.99 -10.83
CA ASN A 24 -16.58 -21.71 -11.80
C ASN A 24 -17.27 -20.36 -11.53
N LYS A 25 -17.59 -20.08 -10.26
CA LYS A 25 -18.17 -18.79 -9.84
C LYS A 25 -17.22 -17.63 -10.13
N LEU A 26 -15.93 -17.78 -9.84
CA LEU A 26 -14.91 -16.79 -10.18
C LEU A 26 -14.89 -16.52 -11.68
N ARG A 27 -14.85 -17.57 -12.52
CA ARG A 27 -14.85 -17.44 -13.98
C ARG A 27 -16.03 -16.62 -14.49
N ILE A 28 -17.26 -16.94 -14.06
CA ILE A 28 -18.48 -16.23 -14.47
C ILE A 28 -18.40 -14.74 -14.11
N ARG A 29 -17.85 -14.41 -12.94
CA ARG A 29 -17.67 -13.01 -12.52
C ARG A 29 -16.61 -12.29 -13.36
N LEU A 30 -15.50 -12.95 -13.66
CA LEU A 30 -14.45 -12.39 -14.52
C LEU A 30 -14.96 -12.10 -15.93
N GLU A 31 -15.83 -12.96 -16.50
CA GLU A 31 -16.49 -12.69 -17.79
C GLU A 31 -17.28 -11.38 -17.80
N THR A 32 -17.85 -11.02 -16.66
CA THR A 32 -18.64 -9.80 -16.50
C THR A 32 -17.77 -8.57 -16.26
N LEU A 33 -16.70 -8.69 -15.47
CA LEU A 33 -15.88 -7.55 -15.02
C LEU A 33 -14.73 -7.19 -15.98
N LEU A 34 -14.11 -8.19 -16.62
CA LEU A 34 -12.95 -7.97 -17.49
C LEU A 34 -13.20 -7.04 -18.69
N PRO A 35 -14.36 -7.04 -19.37
CA PRO A 35 -14.63 -6.11 -20.47
C PRO A 35 -14.54 -4.63 -20.07
N GLY A 36 -14.69 -4.31 -18.78
CA GLY A 36 -14.55 -2.95 -18.26
C GLY A 36 -13.11 -2.52 -17.94
N THR A 37 -12.12 -3.39 -18.14
CA THR A 37 -10.71 -3.12 -17.80
C THR A 37 -9.87 -2.78 -19.03
N SER A 38 -8.93 -1.83 -18.89
CA SER A 38 -8.10 -1.36 -20.01
C SER A 38 -7.11 -2.42 -20.53
N CYS A 39 -6.69 -3.37 -19.68
CA CYS A 39 -5.72 -4.44 -20.03
C CYS A 39 -6.12 -5.80 -19.40
N PRO A 40 -7.15 -6.49 -19.91
CA PRO A 40 -7.73 -7.67 -19.28
C PRO A 40 -6.73 -8.82 -19.04
N ALA A 41 -5.83 -9.08 -20.00
CA ALA A 41 -4.85 -10.18 -19.89
C ALA A 41 -3.83 -9.94 -18.76
N THR A 42 -3.31 -8.71 -18.64
CA THR A 42 -2.37 -8.34 -17.57
C THR A 42 -3.03 -8.38 -16.20
N VAL A 43 -4.27 -7.91 -16.09
CA VAL A 43 -5.03 -7.97 -14.83
C VAL A 43 -5.28 -9.42 -14.43
N LEU A 44 -5.61 -10.29 -15.39
CA LEU A 44 -5.84 -11.69 -15.13
C LEU A 44 -4.57 -12.43 -14.66
N ASP A 45 -3.42 -12.15 -15.28
CA ASP A 45 -2.13 -12.70 -14.85
C ASP A 45 -1.80 -12.29 -13.40
N ARG A 46 -1.95 -10.99 -13.11
CA ARG A 46 -1.75 -10.43 -11.77
C ARG A 46 -2.70 -11.05 -10.75
N LEU A 47 -3.96 -11.27 -11.11
CA LEU A 47 -4.94 -11.95 -10.26
C LEU A 47 -4.50 -13.38 -9.95
N GLY A 48 -4.05 -14.14 -10.96
CA GLY A 48 -3.55 -15.50 -10.78
C GLY A 48 -2.38 -15.54 -9.79
N ARG A 49 -1.41 -14.63 -9.95
CA ARG A 49 -0.27 -14.50 -9.04
C ARG A 49 -0.70 -14.08 -7.62
N PHE A 50 -1.67 -13.18 -7.49
CA PHE A 50 -2.21 -12.76 -6.21
C PHE A 50 -2.90 -13.92 -5.48
N VAL A 51 -3.76 -14.67 -6.18
CA VAL A 51 -4.47 -15.82 -5.61
C VAL A 51 -3.48 -16.92 -5.20
N ALA A 52 -2.44 -17.17 -6.00
CA ALA A 52 -1.39 -18.15 -5.68
C ALA A 52 -0.53 -17.73 -4.48
N ALA A 53 -0.29 -16.43 -4.29
CA ALA A 53 0.46 -15.89 -3.15
C ALA A 53 -0.38 -15.80 -1.87
N ALA A 54 -1.71 -15.86 -1.96
CA ALA A 54 -2.59 -15.76 -0.82
C ALA A 54 -2.40 -16.93 0.16
N ARG A 55 -2.44 -16.63 1.45
CA ARG A 55 -2.30 -17.63 2.53
C ARG A 55 -3.28 -18.80 2.39
N SER A 56 -4.48 -18.54 1.86
CA SER A 56 -5.47 -19.57 1.54
C SER A 56 -6.27 -19.18 0.29
N PRO A 57 -5.95 -19.73 -0.89
CA PRO A 57 -6.68 -19.47 -2.12
C PRO A 57 -8.17 -19.79 -2.00
N THR A 58 -8.51 -20.89 -1.32
CA THR A 58 -9.91 -21.29 -1.08
C THR A 58 -10.65 -20.25 -0.24
N SER A 59 -10.05 -19.74 0.84
CA SER A 59 -10.70 -18.73 1.69
C SER A 59 -10.89 -17.41 0.95
N LEU A 60 -9.89 -17.01 0.15
CA LEU A 60 -9.96 -15.81 -0.68
C LEU A 60 -11.10 -15.90 -1.71
N LEU A 61 -11.20 -17.03 -2.43
CA LEU A 61 -12.25 -17.22 -3.43
C LEU A 61 -13.65 -17.36 -2.81
N ALA A 62 -13.75 -18.01 -1.65
CA ALA A 62 -14.99 -18.04 -0.87
C ALA A 62 -15.38 -16.62 -0.41
N PHE A 63 -14.41 -15.78 -0.06
CA PHE A 63 -14.65 -14.39 0.28
C PHE A 63 -15.16 -13.59 -0.92
N PHE A 64 -14.56 -13.75 -2.09
CA PHE A 64 -15.08 -13.15 -3.33
C PHE A 64 -16.51 -13.61 -3.59
N ASP A 65 -16.84 -14.89 -3.40
CA ASP A 65 -18.21 -15.38 -3.60
C ASP A 65 -19.22 -14.66 -2.68
N ARG A 66 -18.84 -14.42 -1.42
CA ARG A 66 -19.68 -13.74 -0.43
C ARG A 66 -19.84 -12.24 -0.68
N ASP A 67 -18.83 -11.59 -1.23
CA ASP A 67 -18.85 -10.16 -1.53
C ASP A 67 -18.28 -9.87 -2.93
N ALA A 68 -19.19 -9.59 -3.87
CA ALA A 68 -18.83 -9.30 -5.25
C ALA A 68 -18.06 -7.99 -5.43
N THR A 69 -18.22 -7.03 -4.52
CA THR A 69 -17.53 -5.73 -4.62
C THR A 69 -16.03 -5.87 -4.34
N THR A 70 -15.64 -6.86 -3.55
CA THR A 70 -14.25 -7.15 -3.23
C THR A 70 -13.45 -7.53 -4.49
N LEU A 71 -13.98 -8.41 -5.34
CA LEU A 71 -13.28 -8.80 -6.57
C LEU A 71 -13.13 -7.61 -7.52
N ASP A 72 -14.18 -6.79 -7.71
CA ASP A 72 -14.10 -5.58 -8.52
C ASP A 72 -13.02 -4.61 -8.01
N SER A 73 -13.01 -4.37 -6.69
CA SER A 73 -12.01 -3.53 -6.03
C SER A 73 -10.59 -4.03 -6.28
N LEU A 74 -10.36 -5.34 -6.15
CA LEU A 74 -9.06 -5.94 -6.41
C LEU A 74 -8.65 -5.80 -7.88
N LEU A 75 -9.56 -6.10 -8.82
CA LEU A 75 -9.27 -5.99 -10.26
C LEU A 75 -8.91 -4.56 -10.66
N ARG A 76 -9.62 -3.57 -10.11
CA ARG A 76 -9.30 -2.15 -10.31
C ARG A 76 -7.88 -1.86 -9.86
N LEU A 77 -7.51 -2.24 -8.63
CA LEU A 77 -6.16 -2.03 -8.08
C LEU A 77 -5.07 -2.72 -8.89
N LEU A 78 -5.27 -4.00 -9.26
CA LEU A 78 -4.34 -4.76 -10.09
C LEU A 78 -4.20 -4.16 -11.50
N GLY A 79 -5.18 -3.38 -11.96
CA GLY A 79 -5.18 -2.66 -13.24
C GLY A 79 -4.50 -1.30 -13.22
N THR A 80 -4.16 -0.73 -12.05
CA THR A 80 -3.63 0.64 -11.92
C THR A 80 -2.19 0.77 -12.43
N GLY A 81 -1.27 -0.03 -11.86
CA GLY A 81 0.15 0.07 -12.12
C GLY A 81 0.93 -1.13 -11.56
N GLU A 82 2.11 -1.37 -12.12
CA GLU A 82 2.96 -2.51 -11.78
C GLU A 82 3.36 -2.53 -10.31
N LYS A 83 3.77 -1.38 -9.75
CA LYS A 83 4.20 -1.29 -8.34
C LYS A 83 3.09 -1.65 -7.35
N ILE A 84 1.85 -1.20 -7.60
CA ILE A 84 0.70 -1.50 -6.75
C ILE A 84 0.36 -2.99 -6.85
N ALA A 85 0.33 -3.53 -8.06
CA ALA A 85 0.08 -4.95 -8.28
C ALA A 85 1.14 -5.84 -7.62
N ASP A 86 2.43 -5.54 -7.82
CA ASP A 86 3.53 -6.30 -7.23
C ASP A 86 3.48 -6.26 -5.71
N ARG A 87 3.14 -5.11 -5.12
CA ARG A 87 2.99 -4.99 -3.66
C ARG A 87 1.81 -5.84 -3.14
N LEU A 88 0.66 -5.80 -3.80
CA LEU A 88 -0.49 -6.63 -3.44
C LEU A 88 -0.20 -8.13 -3.59
N ILE A 89 0.55 -8.52 -4.63
CA ILE A 89 0.97 -9.92 -4.84
C ILE A 89 1.98 -10.35 -3.78
N ALA A 90 2.92 -9.47 -3.41
CA ALA A 90 3.91 -9.75 -2.38
C ALA A 90 3.30 -9.87 -0.97
N ASP A 91 2.19 -9.17 -0.71
CA ASP A 91 1.48 -9.18 0.57
C ASP A 91 -0.05 -9.14 0.35
N PRO A 92 -0.70 -10.28 0.04
CA PRO A 92 -2.13 -10.33 -0.22
C PRO A 92 -3.02 -9.94 0.97
N GLU A 93 -2.54 -10.09 2.21
CA GLU A 93 -3.29 -9.73 3.42
C GLU A 93 -3.44 -8.19 3.54
N SER A 94 -2.51 -7.42 2.97
CA SER A 94 -2.62 -5.95 2.92
C SER A 94 -3.88 -5.46 2.21
N PHE A 95 -4.41 -6.23 1.25
CA PHE A 95 -5.65 -5.91 0.55
C PHE A 95 -6.86 -5.84 1.50
N ASP A 96 -6.95 -6.78 2.44
CA ASP A 96 -8.05 -6.78 3.41
C ASP A 96 -7.96 -5.59 4.37
N LEU A 97 -6.75 -5.20 4.77
CA LEU A 97 -6.51 -4.04 5.63
C LEU A 97 -6.95 -2.74 4.96
N ILE A 98 -6.52 -2.50 3.71
CA ILE A 98 -6.88 -1.26 2.98
C ILE A 98 -8.37 -1.23 2.59
N ARG A 99 -8.97 -2.40 2.31
CA ARG A 99 -10.40 -2.51 2.05
C ARG A 99 -11.22 -2.22 3.31
N ALA A 100 -10.78 -2.74 4.46
CA ALA A 100 -11.45 -2.50 5.74
C ALA A 100 -11.40 -1.02 6.17
N SER A 101 -10.33 -0.29 5.81
CA SER A 101 -10.26 1.16 6.03
C SER A 101 -11.08 1.98 5.03
N GLY A 102 -11.56 1.38 3.94
CA GLY A 102 -12.29 2.07 2.88
C GLY A 102 -11.45 3.12 2.16
N GLY A 103 -10.12 3.07 2.26
CA GLY A 103 -9.23 4.12 1.76
C GLY A 103 -9.25 5.42 2.58
N ALA A 104 -9.86 5.44 3.77
CA ALA A 104 -9.94 6.64 4.61
C ALA A 104 -8.54 7.22 4.89
N ALA A 105 -8.40 8.55 4.84
CA ALA A 105 -7.14 9.23 5.11
C ALA A 105 -6.70 9.02 6.55
N THR A 106 -5.42 8.69 6.73
CA THR A 106 -4.79 8.61 8.04
C THR A 106 -4.33 10.01 8.46
N PRO A 107 -4.72 10.52 9.65
CA PRO A 107 -4.24 11.81 10.13
C PRO A 107 -2.71 11.85 10.22
N ARG A 108 -2.13 13.01 9.91
CA ARG A 108 -0.68 13.20 9.88
C ARG A 108 -0.02 12.86 11.21
N GLU A 109 -0.63 13.30 12.31
CA GLU A 109 -0.12 13.11 13.67
C GLU A 109 -0.06 11.63 14.02
N VAL A 110 -1.09 10.86 13.63
CA VAL A 110 -1.13 9.41 13.83
C VAL A 110 0.00 8.73 13.06
N LEU A 111 0.22 9.10 11.80
CA LEU A 111 1.32 8.55 10.99
C LEU A 111 2.69 8.86 11.58
N VAL A 112 2.90 10.09 12.06
CA VAL A 112 4.15 10.50 12.71
C VAL A 112 4.38 9.68 13.97
N ASP A 113 3.37 9.63 14.85
CA ASP A 113 3.47 8.96 16.14
C ASP A 113 3.72 7.45 15.99
N GLU A 114 2.98 6.79 15.11
CA GLU A 114 3.17 5.35 14.82
C GLU A 114 4.58 5.07 14.30
N LEU A 115 5.01 5.77 13.25
CA LEU A 115 6.30 5.53 12.62
C LEU A 115 7.46 5.88 13.54
N ALA A 116 7.36 6.98 14.30
CA ALA A 116 8.39 7.36 15.28
C ALA A 116 8.51 6.32 16.40
N ALA A 117 7.38 5.81 16.91
CA ALA A 117 7.37 4.77 17.93
C ALA A 117 7.98 3.45 17.44
N GLU A 118 7.63 3.01 16.23
CA GLU A 118 8.20 1.79 15.62
C GLU A 118 9.69 1.93 15.36
N LEU A 119 10.14 3.08 14.82
CA LEU A 119 11.55 3.38 14.61
C LEU A 119 12.34 3.37 15.92
N GLU A 120 11.81 3.99 16.97
CA GLU A 120 12.47 4.02 18.27
C GLU A 120 12.54 2.63 18.90
N ALA A 121 11.46 1.86 18.83
CA ALA A 121 11.43 0.49 19.33
C ALA A 121 12.47 -0.39 18.61
N LEU A 122 12.52 -0.31 17.28
CA LEU A 122 13.46 -1.05 16.47
C LEU A 122 14.91 -0.61 16.71
N GLY A 123 15.14 0.71 16.83
CA GLY A 123 16.45 1.28 17.17
C GLY A 123 16.94 0.88 18.55
N ARG A 124 16.05 0.77 19.55
CA ARG A 124 16.38 0.26 20.89
C ARG A 124 16.84 -1.20 20.88
N CYS A 125 16.35 -2.00 19.93
CA CYS A 125 16.80 -3.37 19.69
C CYS A 125 18.16 -3.46 18.97
N GLY A 126 18.81 -2.33 18.67
CA GLY A 126 20.12 -2.31 18.01
C GLY A 126 20.05 -2.60 16.51
N ALA A 127 18.88 -2.38 15.89
CA ALA A 127 18.72 -2.54 14.45
C ALA A 127 19.64 -1.59 13.66
N ASP A 128 20.15 -2.07 12.53
CA ASP A 128 20.97 -1.27 11.65
C ASP A 128 20.15 -0.31 10.77
N GLN A 129 20.85 0.53 10.01
CA GLN A 129 20.22 1.49 9.11
C GLN A 129 19.38 0.81 8.01
N ALA A 130 19.76 -0.40 7.59
CA ALA A 130 19.04 -1.12 6.55
C ALA A 130 17.66 -1.59 7.04
N ALA A 131 17.59 -2.11 8.27
CA ALA A 131 16.37 -2.51 8.94
C ALA A 131 15.44 -1.32 9.19
N LEU A 132 15.96 -0.21 9.69
CA LEU A 132 15.19 1.04 9.89
C LEU A 132 14.63 1.57 8.57
N ALA A 133 15.44 1.61 7.52
CA ALA A 133 14.97 2.03 6.19
C ALA A 133 13.92 1.06 5.62
N SER A 134 14.02 -0.24 5.94
CA SER A 134 13.02 -1.24 5.54
C SER A 134 11.68 -1.02 6.23
N LEU A 135 11.69 -0.66 7.51
CA LEU A 135 10.50 -0.30 8.27
C LEU A 135 9.79 0.91 7.63
N VAL A 136 10.54 1.99 7.36
CA VAL A 136 9.99 3.18 6.70
C VAL A 136 9.38 2.83 5.35
N ARG A 137 10.06 2.04 4.52
CA ARG A 137 9.52 1.59 3.23
C ARG A 137 8.22 0.80 3.39
N SER A 138 8.16 -0.11 4.37
CA SER A 138 6.96 -0.90 4.63
C SER A 138 5.75 -0.02 4.99
N VAL A 139 5.95 1.00 5.83
CA VAL A 139 4.88 1.95 6.19
C VAL A 139 4.46 2.80 4.98
N VAL A 140 5.43 3.31 4.22
CA VAL A 140 5.16 4.08 2.98
C VAL A 140 4.38 3.25 1.97
N ASP A 141 4.76 1.98 1.77
CA ASP A 141 4.11 1.11 0.80
C ASP A 141 2.68 0.77 1.24
N ARG A 142 2.45 0.56 2.55
CA ARG A 142 1.11 0.36 3.11
C ARG A 142 0.20 1.58 2.87
N GLU A 143 0.69 2.77 3.18
CA GLU A 143 -0.08 4.00 2.97
C GLU A 143 -0.29 4.31 1.49
N ARG A 144 0.69 4.02 0.63
CA ARG A 144 0.51 4.14 -0.83
C ARG A 144 -0.56 3.19 -1.37
N LEU A 145 -0.63 1.97 -0.87
CA LEU A 145 -1.72 1.05 -1.21
C LEU A 145 -3.08 1.60 -0.76
N ARG A 146 -3.17 2.15 0.46
CA ARG A 146 -4.39 2.79 0.96
C ARG A 146 -4.81 3.98 0.08
N ILE A 147 -3.87 4.83 -0.30
CA ILE A 147 -4.11 5.99 -1.17
C ILE A 147 -4.56 5.52 -2.57
N ALA A 148 -3.94 4.48 -3.13
CA ALA A 148 -4.39 3.89 -4.39
C ALA A 148 -5.81 3.30 -4.28
N TYR A 149 -6.16 2.68 -3.15
CA TYR A 149 -7.53 2.25 -2.89
C TYR A 149 -8.50 3.43 -2.89
N ALA A 150 -8.14 4.52 -2.20
CA ALA A 150 -8.94 5.73 -2.16
C ALA A 150 -9.19 6.30 -3.57
N GLU A 151 -8.16 6.37 -4.40
CA GLU A 151 -8.22 6.89 -5.77
C GLU A 151 -9.06 6.01 -6.69
N PHE A 152 -8.69 4.73 -6.82
CA PHE A 152 -9.18 3.87 -7.90
C PHE A 152 -10.43 3.07 -7.51
N VAL A 153 -10.69 2.90 -6.21
CA VAL A 153 -11.86 2.15 -5.71
C VAL A 153 -12.88 3.09 -5.08
N ALA A 154 -12.45 3.94 -4.13
CA ALA A 154 -13.38 4.85 -3.43
C ALA A 154 -13.72 6.11 -4.23
N GLY A 155 -13.01 6.40 -5.34
CA GLY A 155 -13.29 7.53 -6.22
C GLY A 155 -12.91 8.89 -5.62
N VAL A 156 -11.91 8.92 -4.74
CA VAL A 156 -11.39 10.16 -4.15
C VAL A 156 -10.74 11.02 -5.25
N PRO A 157 -11.05 12.33 -5.34
CA PRO A 157 -10.49 13.20 -6.38
C PRO A 157 -8.97 13.31 -6.33
N THR A 158 -8.31 13.41 -7.49
CA THR A 158 -6.84 13.53 -7.62
C THR A 158 -6.23 14.63 -6.76
N ALA A 159 -6.91 15.77 -6.58
CA ALA A 159 -6.41 16.84 -5.71
C ALA A 159 -6.32 16.42 -4.23
N ALA A 160 -7.27 15.61 -3.74
CA ALA A 160 -7.22 15.05 -2.40
C ALA A 160 -6.15 13.94 -2.30
N ILE A 161 -5.94 13.17 -3.36
CA ILE A 161 -4.85 12.18 -3.44
C ILE A 161 -3.47 12.84 -3.34
N ALA A 162 -3.23 13.93 -4.06
CA ALA A 162 -1.98 14.68 -3.98
C ALA A 162 -1.73 15.27 -2.59
N ALA A 163 -2.79 15.72 -1.92
CA ALA A 163 -2.72 16.16 -0.52
C ALA A 163 -2.38 15.00 0.42
N ASP A 164 -3.00 13.83 0.25
CA ASP A 164 -2.71 12.62 1.03
C ASP A 164 -1.26 12.14 0.85
N LEU A 165 -0.74 12.15 -0.39
CA LEU A 165 0.66 11.81 -0.68
C LEU A 165 1.63 12.80 -0.02
N THR A 166 1.25 14.07 0.03
CA THR A 166 2.00 15.11 0.73
C THR A 166 2.01 14.90 2.23
N VAL A 167 0.86 14.59 2.84
CA VAL A 167 0.74 14.24 4.26
C VAL A 167 1.63 13.04 4.59
N LEU A 168 1.61 11.99 3.76
CA LEU A 168 2.47 10.82 3.94
C LEU A 168 3.97 11.21 3.91
N ALA A 169 4.38 11.99 2.91
CA ALA A 169 5.78 12.41 2.79
C ALA A 169 6.24 13.27 3.98
N GLU A 170 5.42 14.23 4.40
CA GLU A 170 5.70 15.08 5.56
C GLU A 170 5.80 14.26 6.85
N ALA A 171 4.89 13.31 7.06
CA ALA A 171 4.89 12.46 8.25
C ALA A 171 6.15 11.58 8.33
N VAL A 172 6.54 10.98 7.21
CA VAL A 172 7.75 10.14 7.11
C VAL A 172 9.01 10.96 7.38
N ILE A 173 9.11 12.15 6.78
CA ILE A 173 10.24 13.06 7.00
C ILE A 173 10.32 13.47 8.47
N GLU A 174 9.19 13.86 9.06
CA GLU A 174 9.16 14.26 10.47
C GLU A 174 9.58 13.12 11.39
N ALA A 175 8.99 11.92 11.25
CA ALA A 175 9.34 10.77 12.08
C ALA A 175 10.84 10.40 11.95
N ALA A 176 11.39 10.43 10.73
CA ALA A 176 12.81 10.15 10.50
C ALA A 176 13.73 11.22 11.14
N VAL A 177 13.34 12.48 11.09
CA VAL A 177 14.06 13.59 11.74
C VAL A 177 14.00 13.46 13.26
N GLN A 178 12.81 13.19 13.83
CA GLN A 178 12.63 12.98 15.26
C GLN A 178 13.51 11.82 15.77
N PHE A 179 13.47 10.67 15.07
CA PHE A 179 14.30 9.51 15.40
C PHE A 179 15.80 9.83 15.34
N SER A 180 16.25 10.48 14.26
CA SER A 180 17.66 10.82 14.06
C SER A 180 18.15 11.83 15.11
N LEU A 181 17.33 12.83 15.44
CA LEU A 181 17.68 13.83 16.44
C LEU A 181 17.75 13.27 17.84
N LEU A 182 16.87 12.34 18.20
CA LEU A 182 16.95 11.64 19.47
C LEU A 182 18.30 10.90 19.60
N GLY A 183 18.72 10.19 18.56
CA GLY A 183 20.01 9.50 18.52
C GLY A 183 21.20 10.45 18.63
N LEU A 184 21.21 11.53 17.85
CA LEU A 184 22.28 12.53 17.87
C LEU A 184 22.35 13.27 19.21
N THR A 185 21.22 13.61 19.79
CA THR A 185 21.13 14.31 21.08
C THR A 185 21.68 13.45 22.21
N ARG A 186 21.44 12.13 22.19
CA ARG A 186 22.04 11.20 23.18
C ARG A 186 23.57 11.18 23.12
N ARG A 187 24.15 11.38 21.93
CA ARG A 187 25.61 11.31 21.72
C ARG A 187 26.32 12.66 21.89
N TYR A 188 25.69 13.75 21.46
CA TYR A 188 26.32 15.06 21.32
C TYR A 188 25.62 16.17 22.12
N GLY A 189 24.48 15.89 22.74
CA GLY A 189 23.60 16.90 23.33
C GLY A 189 22.75 17.64 22.29
N TRP A 190 21.81 18.47 22.75
CA TRP A 190 20.95 19.25 21.86
C TRP A 190 21.74 20.43 21.26
N PRO A 191 21.62 20.71 19.95
CA PRO A 191 22.31 21.82 19.31
C PRO A 191 21.96 23.15 19.98
N ARG A 192 22.94 24.06 20.11
CA ARG A 192 22.75 25.38 20.70
C ARG A 192 23.13 26.51 19.73
N THR A 193 22.45 27.64 19.86
CA THR A 193 22.80 28.88 19.12
C THR A 193 24.11 29.48 19.67
N PRO A 194 24.72 30.45 18.97
CA PRO A 194 25.87 31.19 19.52
C PRO A 194 25.56 31.90 20.86
N SER A 195 24.29 32.24 21.11
CA SER A 195 23.83 32.80 22.40
C SER A 195 23.58 31.75 23.49
N GLY A 196 23.74 30.45 23.19
CA GLY A 196 23.56 29.34 24.13
C GLY A 196 22.13 28.82 24.25
N GLU A 197 21.18 29.35 23.48
CA GLU A 197 19.78 28.88 23.44
C GLU A 197 19.65 27.55 22.71
N ALA A 198 18.58 26.80 22.96
CA ALA A 198 18.29 25.58 22.22
C ALA A 198 18.05 25.90 20.74
N GLY A 199 18.84 25.29 19.86
CA GLY A 199 18.68 25.41 18.41
C GLY A 199 17.36 24.81 17.96
N ARG A 200 16.83 25.35 16.86
CA ARG A 200 15.66 24.80 16.16
C ARG A 200 16.09 24.19 14.84
N ILE A 201 15.34 23.18 14.41
CA ILE A 201 15.58 22.49 13.15
C ILE A 201 14.35 22.71 12.27
N ALA A 202 14.60 23.06 11.03
CA ALA A 202 13.58 23.22 10.01
C ALA A 202 13.94 22.35 8.81
N VAL A 203 12.94 21.71 8.23
CA VAL A 203 13.03 21.02 6.95
C VAL A 203 12.18 21.78 5.96
N ILE A 204 12.74 22.13 4.81
CA ILE A 204 12.07 22.92 3.78
C ILE A 204 11.83 22.01 2.57
N GLY A 205 10.56 21.68 2.31
CA GLY A 205 10.15 20.96 1.11
C GLY A 205 10.21 21.86 -0.11
N LEU A 206 10.84 21.40 -1.19
CA LEU A 206 10.94 22.10 -2.46
C LEU A 206 10.25 21.28 -3.57
N GLY A 207 9.94 21.92 -4.70
CA GLY A 207 9.31 21.26 -5.84
C GLY A 207 7.90 20.73 -5.51
N PRO A 208 7.51 19.54 -5.99
CA PRO A 208 6.17 18.98 -5.80
C PRO A 208 5.75 18.83 -4.33
N LEU A 209 6.69 18.53 -3.43
CA LEU A 209 6.41 18.48 -2.00
C LEU A 209 6.08 19.88 -1.45
N GLY A 210 6.80 20.91 -1.91
CA GLY A 210 6.55 22.30 -1.52
C GLY A 210 5.27 22.87 -2.12
N SER A 211 4.88 22.44 -3.33
CA SER A 211 3.61 22.85 -3.97
C SER A 211 2.41 21.99 -3.55
N ARG A 212 2.64 20.89 -2.81
CA ARG A 212 1.61 19.92 -2.38
C ARG A 212 0.94 19.18 -3.54
N GLU A 213 1.69 18.96 -4.61
CA GLU A 213 1.24 18.32 -5.87
C GLU A 213 2.00 17.01 -6.10
N LEU A 214 2.24 16.25 -5.03
CA LEU A 214 2.87 14.95 -5.15
C LEU A 214 1.99 13.96 -5.92
N GLY A 215 2.63 13.12 -6.73
CA GLY A 215 2.03 12.05 -7.52
C GLY A 215 2.89 10.80 -7.54
#